data_AF-A0AA40F2Z5-F1
#
_entry.id   AF-A0AA40F2Z5-F1
#
_cell.length_a   1.000
_cell.length_b   1.000
_cell.length_c   1.000
_cell.angle_alpha   90.00
_cell.angle_beta   90.00
_cell.angle_gamma   90.00
#
_symmetry.space_group_name_H-M   'P 1'
#
loop_
_entity.id
_entity.type
_entity.pdbx_description
1 polymer ?
#
loop_
_entity_poly.entity_id
_entity_poly.type
_entity_poly.pdbx_seq_one_letter_code
_entity_poly.pdbx_strand_id
1 'polypeptide(L)'
;MHVQSDSIPCPFSLKACHPYSTPLQLDYINVSLRDVGLNFRSDILFSRRTICSLLNINHFLLTTSNGTAWFHLAAPNSSQYEDGSRPNGRQKLKYPDGRNPPPSKMHWLEERTPDLRYWSGSFQEGAHPDFLRPDAEVFILVYDAGRAVYRQPINDPMYSAHNRLRDQGRDYWPDYEYTAMACAEQYRLCLRDGACTDYTSMRKLSENCYKIDYAGRWRWEKPSYPFWSTVVVNLLISQQDPVGMGTNWQGNETFR
;
A
#
# COMPACT_ATOMS: atom_id res chain seq x y z
N MET A 1 -1.39 5.78 19.50
CA MET A 1 -0.57 5.48 18.30
C MET A 1 0.88 5.74 18.70
N HIS A 2 1.72 4.70 18.68
CA HIS A 2 3.15 4.86 18.90
C HIS A 2 3.86 4.85 17.55
N VAL A 3 4.75 5.81 17.35
CA VAL A 3 5.64 5.86 16.19
C VAL A 3 7.05 5.62 16.75
N GLN A 4 7.63 4.47 16.43
CA GLN A 4 9.03 4.16 16.74
C GLN A 4 9.91 4.50 15.54
N SER A 5 11.07 5.09 15.79
CA SER A 5 12.06 5.50 14.78
C SER A 5 13.36 4.69 14.87
N ASP A 6 13.37 3.59 15.61
CA ASP A 6 14.48 2.63 15.56
C ASP A 6 14.63 2.14 14.10
N SER A 7 15.81 1.62 13.74
CA SER A 7 16.10 1.22 12.35
C SER A 7 15.23 0.03 11.92
N ILE A 8 13.99 0.31 11.54
CA ILE A 8 13.03 -0.67 11.06
C ILE A 8 13.49 -1.04 9.65
N PRO A 9 13.76 -2.33 9.38
CA PRO A 9 14.15 -2.75 8.04
C PRO A 9 12.98 -2.58 7.08
N CYS A 10 13.29 -2.39 5.80
CA CYS A 10 12.25 -2.39 4.79
C CYS A 10 11.52 -3.74 4.78
N PRO A 11 10.17 -3.77 4.73
CA PRO A 11 9.41 -5.01 4.75
C PRO A 11 9.40 -5.75 3.39
N PHE A 12 10.09 -5.24 2.37
CA PHE A 12 10.13 -5.85 1.03
C PHE A 12 11.55 -6.23 0.65
N SER A 13 11.71 -6.76 -0.57
CA SER A 13 13.04 -6.98 -1.15
C SER A 13 13.87 -5.69 -1.09
N LEU A 14 15.17 -5.80 -0.85
CA LEU A 14 16.08 -4.65 -0.84
C LEU A 14 16.06 -3.86 -2.16
N LYS A 15 15.70 -4.50 -3.28
CA LYS A 15 15.62 -3.85 -4.59
C LYS A 15 14.34 -3.04 -4.76
N ALA A 16 13.25 -3.48 -4.14
CA ALA A 16 11.96 -2.79 -4.16
C ALA A 16 11.98 -1.49 -3.35
N CYS A 17 12.79 -1.42 -2.30
CA CYS A 17 12.81 -0.27 -1.39
C CYS A 17 13.74 0.83 -1.89
N HIS A 18 13.33 2.09 -1.69
CA HIS A 18 14.20 3.22 -1.97
C HIS A 18 15.41 3.20 -1.01
N PRO A 19 16.65 3.33 -1.51
CA PRO A 19 17.86 3.13 -0.68
C PRO A 19 18.03 4.16 0.44
N TYR A 20 17.37 5.31 0.30
CA TYR A 20 17.42 6.42 1.26
C TYR A 20 16.11 6.62 2.03
N SER A 21 15.14 5.71 1.92
CA SER A 21 13.91 5.84 2.71
C SER A 21 14.08 5.25 4.10
N THR A 22 13.53 5.95 5.09
CA THR A 22 13.31 5.40 6.43
C THR A 22 11.90 4.80 6.46
N PRO A 23 11.75 3.49 6.69
CA PRO A 23 10.43 2.89 6.82
C PRO A 23 9.63 3.51 7.97
N LEU A 24 8.34 3.68 7.76
CA LEU A 24 7.38 4.15 8.76
C LEU A 24 6.70 2.93 9.39
N GLN A 25 6.70 2.83 10.72
CA GLN A 25 5.92 1.82 11.45
C GLN A 25 4.78 2.47 12.22
N LEU A 26 3.58 1.93 12.04
CA LEU A 26 2.37 2.29 12.76
C LEU A 26 1.88 1.07 13.53
N ASP A 27 1.88 1.15 14.86
CA ASP A 27 1.40 0.09 15.73
C ASP A 27 0.09 0.47 16.44
N TYR A 28 -0.86 -0.43 16.37
CA TYR A 28 -2.05 -0.50 17.21
C TYR A 28 -1.91 -1.73 18.09
N ILE A 29 -1.74 -1.55 19.40
CA ILE A 29 -1.41 -2.64 20.33
C ILE A 29 -2.56 -2.80 21.31
N ASN A 30 -2.95 -4.05 21.55
CA ASN A 30 -3.91 -4.45 22.57
C ASN A 30 -5.26 -3.71 22.49
N VAL A 31 -5.75 -3.48 21.27
CA VAL A 31 -7.06 -2.87 21.01
C VAL A 31 -8.14 -3.92 21.31
N SER A 32 -9.08 -3.62 22.21
CA SER A 32 -10.18 -4.55 22.45
C SER A 32 -11.18 -4.48 21.29
N LEU A 33 -11.94 -5.55 21.06
CA LEU A 33 -13.00 -5.53 20.07
C LEU A 33 -14.06 -4.44 20.35
N ARG A 34 -14.24 -4.07 21.62
CA ARG A 34 -15.15 -2.99 22.01
C ARG A 34 -14.65 -1.61 21.58
N ASP A 35 -13.34 -1.40 21.57
CA ASP A 35 -12.74 -0.13 21.14
C ASP A 35 -12.96 0.13 19.65
N VAL A 36 -13.19 -0.93 18.87
CA VAL A 36 -13.58 -0.85 17.44
C VAL A 36 -15.09 -1.01 17.24
N GLY A 37 -15.90 -0.85 18.29
CA GLY A 37 -17.36 -0.86 18.21
C GLY A 37 -18.00 -2.23 18.16
N LEU A 38 -17.25 -3.32 18.38
CA LEU A 38 -17.78 -4.68 18.37
C LEU A 38 -18.08 -5.17 19.80
N ASN A 39 -19.35 -5.44 20.08
CA ASN A 39 -19.80 -5.90 21.39
C ASN A 39 -19.62 -7.41 21.58
N PHE A 40 -18.36 -7.85 21.74
CA PHE A 40 -18.04 -9.23 22.09
C PHE A 40 -17.82 -9.40 23.61
N ARG A 41 -18.21 -10.57 24.11
CA ARG A 41 -17.94 -10.99 25.50
C ARG A 41 -16.52 -11.56 25.70
N SER A 42 -15.76 -11.74 24.62
CA SER A 42 -14.39 -12.26 24.72
C SER A 42 -13.43 -11.19 25.21
N ASP A 43 -12.42 -11.62 25.95
CA ASP A 43 -11.30 -10.81 26.41
C ASP A 43 -10.13 -10.81 25.41
N ILE A 44 -10.45 -10.98 24.13
CA ILE A 44 -9.45 -10.98 23.06
C ILE A 44 -9.08 -9.54 22.73
N LEU A 45 -7.78 -9.30 22.73
CA LEU A 45 -7.15 -8.07 22.30
C LEU A 45 -6.57 -8.29 20.91
N PHE A 46 -6.66 -7.26 20.09
CA PHE A 46 -6.16 -7.25 18.72
C PHE A 46 -4.95 -6.31 18.63
N SER A 47 -3.91 -6.72 17.93
CA SER A 47 -2.83 -5.83 17.54
C SER A 47 -2.63 -5.84 16.04
N ARG A 48 -2.38 -4.65 15.47
CA ARG A 48 -2.04 -4.42 14.07
C ARG A 48 -0.70 -3.69 14.00
N ARG A 49 0.18 -4.16 13.13
CA ARG A 49 1.45 -3.52 12.79
C ARG A 49 1.44 -3.25 11.30
N THR A 50 1.65 -2.01 10.91
CA THR A 50 1.79 -1.60 9.52
C THR A 50 3.18 -1.01 9.33
N ILE A 51 4.00 -1.61 8.47
CA ILE A 51 5.30 -1.06 8.10
C ILE A 51 5.22 -0.63 6.64
N CYS A 52 5.50 0.64 6.38
CA CYS A 52 5.50 1.23 5.05
C CYS A 52 6.90 1.67 4.64
N SER A 53 7.25 1.52 3.37
CA SER A 53 8.47 2.07 2.81
C SER A 53 8.22 2.60 1.40
N LEU A 54 8.93 3.67 1.06
CA LEU A 54 8.95 4.20 -0.29
C LEU A 54 9.58 3.19 -1.24
N LEU A 55 8.98 3.06 -2.41
CA LEU A 55 9.45 2.17 -3.45
C LEU A 55 10.52 2.83 -4.30
N ASN A 56 11.52 2.04 -4.68
CA ASN A 56 12.42 2.38 -5.76
C ASN A 56 11.69 2.19 -7.08
N ILE A 57 11.01 3.23 -7.57
CA ILE A 57 10.19 3.16 -8.78
C ILE A 57 10.95 2.62 -9.99
N ASN A 58 12.26 2.88 -10.10
CA ASN A 58 13.13 2.39 -11.18
C ASN A 58 13.13 0.86 -11.28
N HIS A 59 12.96 0.17 -10.15
CA HIS A 59 12.87 -1.29 -10.12
C HIS A 59 11.59 -1.82 -10.79
N PHE A 60 10.55 -0.99 -10.84
CA PHE A 60 9.23 -1.30 -11.36
C PHE A 60 8.97 -0.65 -12.73
N LEU A 61 10.00 -0.08 -13.36
CA LEU A 61 9.91 0.48 -14.71
C LEU A 61 10.15 -0.60 -15.76
N LEU A 62 9.23 -0.69 -16.71
CA LEU A 62 9.37 -1.51 -17.91
C LEU A 62 9.39 -0.60 -19.12
N THR A 63 10.48 -0.64 -19.89
CA THR A 63 10.59 0.07 -21.17
C THR A 63 10.42 -0.92 -22.32
N THR A 64 9.46 -0.67 -23.20
CA THR A 64 9.22 -1.48 -24.39
C THR A 64 10.20 -1.11 -25.52
N SER A 65 10.29 -1.94 -26.55
CA SER A 65 11.16 -1.74 -27.72
C SER A 65 10.93 -0.41 -28.45
N ASN A 66 9.70 0.13 -28.40
CA ASN A 66 9.33 1.43 -28.96
C ASN A 66 9.65 2.63 -28.04
N GLY A 67 10.31 2.41 -26.89
CA GLY A 67 10.68 3.46 -25.94
C GLY A 67 9.58 3.90 -24.98
N THR A 68 8.40 3.25 -25.00
CA THR A 68 7.34 3.54 -24.02
C THR A 68 7.73 2.96 -22.66
N ALA A 69 7.61 3.75 -21.59
CA ALA A 69 7.81 3.25 -20.24
C ALA A 69 6.49 3.05 -19.49
N TRP A 70 6.52 2.06 -18.60
CA TRP A 70 5.39 1.66 -17.78
C TRP A 70 5.87 1.49 -16.35
N PHE A 71 5.12 2.05 -15.40
CA PHE A 71 5.23 1.70 -14.00
C PHE A 71 4.36 0.47 -13.72
N HIS A 72 4.97 -0.60 -13.20
CA HIS A 72 4.38 -1.94 -13.13
C HIS A 72 4.51 -2.57 -11.75
N LEU A 73 3.37 -2.83 -11.09
CA LEU A 73 3.33 -3.46 -9.77
C LEU A 73 3.03 -4.97 -9.79
N ALA A 74 2.82 -5.54 -10.98
CA ALA A 74 2.51 -6.96 -11.19
C ALA A 74 3.76 -7.80 -11.54
N ALA A 75 3.60 -9.12 -11.61
CA ALA A 75 4.64 -10.07 -11.99
C ALA A 75 5.03 -9.92 -13.47
N PRO A 76 6.33 -10.01 -13.81
CA PRO A 76 6.87 -9.75 -15.15
C PRO A 76 6.53 -10.79 -16.23
N ASN A 77 5.52 -11.66 -16.08
CA ASN A 77 5.28 -12.76 -17.03
C ASN A 77 4.90 -12.24 -18.44
N SER A 78 5.81 -12.47 -19.40
CA SER A 78 5.99 -11.72 -20.66
C SER A 78 4.85 -11.80 -21.68
N SER A 79 3.96 -12.78 -21.56
CA SER A 79 2.90 -13.03 -22.56
C SER A 79 1.68 -12.11 -22.41
N GLN A 80 1.61 -11.29 -21.35
CA GLN A 80 0.48 -10.39 -21.08
C GLN A 80 0.78 -8.91 -21.37
N TYR A 81 1.87 -8.60 -22.08
CA TYR A 81 2.29 -7.20 -22.28
C TYR A 81 1.83 -6.57 -23.59
N GLU A 82 1.64 -7.34 -24.64
CA GLU A 82 1.54 -6.76 -25.99
C GLU A 82 0.10 -6.53 -26.50
N ASP A 83 -0.94 -7.16 -25.93
CA ASP A 83 -2.27 -7.15 -26.58
C ASP A 83 -3.52 -7.19 -25.65
N GLY A 84 -3.39 -6.83 -24.37
CA GLY A 84 -4.46 -7.05 -23.38
C GLY A 84 -5.14 -5.78 -22.87
N SER A 85 -6.43 -5.62 -23.19
CA SER A 85 -7.33 -4.64 -22.58
C SER A 85 -7.43 -4.87 -21.06
N ARG A 86 -6.86 -3.92 -20.29
CA ARG A 86 -6.89 -3.79 -18.82
C ARG A 86 -5.94 -4.70 -18.01
N PRO A 87 -4.72 -4.23 -17.71
CA PRO A 87 -3.94 -4.79 -16.64
C PRO A 87 -4.07 -3.89 -15.40
N ASN A 88 -4.86 -4.35 -14.42
CA ASN A 88 -4.77 -3.82 -13.06
C ASN A 88 -3.28 -3.91 -12.65
N GLY A 89 -2.57 -2.79 -12.62
CA GLY A 89 -1.18 -2.75 -12.14
C GLY A 89 -0.27 -1.79 -12.88
N ARG A 90 -0.76 -1.21 -13.98
CA ARG A 90 0.10 -0.49 -14.93
C ARG A 90 -0.30 0.97 -15.06
N GLN A 91 0.70 1.85 -15.01
CA GLN A 91 0.56 3.24 -15.41
C GLN A 91 1.55 3.52 -16.53
N LYS A 92 1.04 3.98 -17.68
CA LYS A 92 1.90 4.44 -18.76
C LYS A 92 2.58 5.72 -18.30
N LEU A 93 3.90 5.75 -18.40
CA LEU A 93 4.66 6.94 -18.09
C LEU A 93 4.78 7.82 -19.32
N LYS A 94 4.69 9.13 -19.10
CA LYS A 94 5.05 10.10 -20.11
C LYS A 94 6.56 10.15 -20.33
N TYR A 95 7.33 9.93 -19.26
CA TYR A 95 8.79 10.00 -19.31
C TYR A 95 9.42 8.61 -19.10
N PRO A 96 10.37 8.18 -19.97
CA PRO A 96 10.90 6.83 -19.94
C PRO A 96 11.51 6.37 -18.61
N ASP A 97 12.09 7.30 -17.84
CA ASP A 97 12.70 7.08 -16.54
C ASP A 97 11.78 7.50 -15.37
N GLY A 98 10.53 7.87 -15.67
CA GLY A 98 9.57 8.42 -14.71
C GLY A 98 9.95 9.79 -14.15
N ARG A 99 11.05 10.41 -14.61
CA ARG A 99 11.50 11.72 -14.15
C ARG A 99 10.91 12.80 -15.04
N ASN A 100 10.41 13.85 -14.41
CA ASN A 100 9.95 15.01 -15.16
C ASN A 100 11.17 15.74 -15.75
N PRO A 101 11.17 16.05 -17.06
CA PRO A 101 12.26 16.76 -17.68
C PRO A 101 12.30 18.21 -17.18
N PRO A 102 13.43 18.89 -17.37
CA PRO A 102 13.52 20.32 -17.09
C PRO A 102 12.43 21.12 -17.84
N PRO A 103 11.97 22.25 -17.27
CA PRO A 103 10.81 23.01 -17.76
C PRO A 103 10.90 23.49 -19.21
N SER A 104 12.10 23.57 -19.80
CA SER A 104 12.33 24.10 -21.15
C SER A 104 11.70 23.27 -22.28
N LYS A 105 11.05 22.14 -21.98
CA LYS A 105 10.37 21.27 -22.94
C LYS A 105 8.89 21.00 -22.57
N MET A 106 8.29 21.84 -21.74
CA MET A 106 6.91 21.65 -21.24
C MET A 106 5.84 21.97 -22.30
N HIS A 107 5.62 21.00 -23.18
CA HIS A 107 4.35 20.84 -23.84
C HIS A 107 3.64 19.63 -23.18
N TRP A 108 2.60 19.95 -22.41
CA TRP A 108 1.48 19.07 -22.05
C TRP A 108 1.76 17.82 -21.20
N LEU A 109 1.92 17.97 -19.88
CA LEU A 109 1.27 16.97 -19.02
C LEU A 109 -0.23 17.28 -19.15
N GLU A 110 -1.00 16.30 -19.65
CA GLU A 110 -2.45 16.41 -19.81
C GLU A 110 -3.13 16.89 -18.51
N GLU A 111 -4.39 17.30 -18.61
CA GLU A 111 -5.24 17.94 -17.59
C GLU A 111 -5.47 17.13 -16.28
N ARG A 112 -4.56 16.27 -15.87
CA ARG A 112 -4.69 15.45 -14.66
C ARG A 112 -4.32 16.26 -13.42
N THR A 113 -5.28 16.33 -12.51
CA THR A 113 -5.04 16.75 -11.14
C THR A 113 -4.14 15.74 -10.43
N PRO A 114 -3.34 16.15 -9.45
CA PRO A 114 -2.63 15.21 -8.59
C PRO A 114 -3.60 14.18 -8.02
N ASP A 115 -3.19 12.92 -8.00
CA ASP A 115 -4.06 11.80 -7.66
C ASP A 115 -3.33 10.80 -6.77
N LEU A 116 -3.98 10.36 -5.69
CA LEU A 116 -3.44 9.37 -4.78
C LEU A 116 -4.28 8.10 -4.88
N ARG A 117 -3.69 7.06 -5.48
CA ARG A 117 -4.36 5.78 -5.73
C ARG A 117 -3.96 4.77 -4.67
N TYR A 118 -4.96 4.05 -4.19
CA TYR A 118 -4.82 2.94 -3.27
C TYR A 118 -4.98 1.62 -4.01
N TRP A 119 -4.03 0.71 -3.80
CA TRP A 119 -3.97 -0.60 -4.44
C TRP A 119 -3.90 -1.69 -3.37
N SER A 120 -4.94 -2.52 -3.23
CA SER A 120 -4.98 -3.60 -2.23
C SER A 120 -5.67 -4.88 -2.72
N GLY A 121 -5.48 -5.98 -1.98
CA GLY A 121 -6.41 -7.12 -1.92
C GLY A 121 -6.33 -8.17 -3.03
N SER A 122 -5.88 -7.83 -4.24
CA SER A 122 -5.84 -8.77 -5.39
C SER A 122 -4.44 -9.08 -5.92
N PHE A 123 -3.41 -8.73 -5.15
CA PHE A 123 -2.01 -8.98 -5.50
C PHE A 123 -1.63 -10.47 -5.52
N GLN A 124 -2.42 -11.37 -4.95
CA GLN A 124 -1.97 -12.77 -4.85
C GLN A 124 -1.90 -13.49 -6.21
N GLU A 125 -2.73 -13.09 -7.18
CA GLU A 125 -2.64 -13.59 -8.55
C GLU A 125 -1.92 -12.56 -9.43
N GLY A 126 -0.60 -12.61 -9.40
CA GLY A 126 0.23 -11.82 -10.31
C GLY A 126 0.83 -10.54 -9.73
N ALA A 127 1.00 -10.39 -8.41
CA ALA A 127 1.89 -9.37 -7.85
C ALA A 127 3.33 -9.58 -8.27
N HIS A 128 4.09 -8.47 -8.30
CA HIS A 128 5.53 -8.56 -8.36
C HIS A 128 6.07 -9.42 -7.20
N PRO A 129 7.03 -10.35 -7.43
CA PRO A 129 7.57 -11.23 -6.39
C PRO A 129 8.06 -10.51 -5.13
N ASP A 130 8.54 -9.28 -5.28
CA ASP A 130 9.02 -8.45 -4.16
C ASP A 130 7.93 -8.04 -3.17
N PHE A 131 6.66 -8.14 -3.56
CA PHE A 131 5.50 -7.89 -2.70
C PHE A 131 4.90 -9.16 -2.11
N LEU A 132 5.48 -10.34 -2.38
CA LEU A 132 4.98 -11.60 -1.83
C LEU A 132 5.37 -11.72 -0.35
N ARG A 133 4.41 -11.42 0.51
CA ARG A 133 4.52 -11.58 1.97
C ARG A 133 3.45 -12.55 2.47
N PRO A 134 3.79 -13.81 2.78
CA PRO A 134 2.80 -14.77 3.25
C PRO A 134 2.32 -14.44 4.68
N ASP A 135 3.01 -13.57 5.40
CA ASP A 135 2.77 -13.16 6.78
C ASP A 135 2.19 -11.75 6.92
N ALA A 136 1.82 -11.11 5.80
CA ALA A 136 1.25 -9.76 5.80
C ALA A 136 0.22 -9.58 4.68
N GLU A 137 -0.71 -8.65 4.86
CA GLU A 137 -1.46 -8.06 3.74
C GLU A 137 -0.63 -6.93 3.15
N VAL A 138 -0.49 -6.88 1.83
CA VAL A 138 0.29 -5.84 1.15
C VAL A 138 -0.64 -4.91 0.40
N PHE A 139 -0.44 -3.61 0.59
CA PHE A 139 -1.09 -2.57 -0.19
C PHE A 139 -0.07 -1.53 -0.63
N ILE A 140 -0.38 -0.83 -1.72
CA ILE A 140 0.50 0.15 -2.33
C ILE A 140 -0.28 1.45 -2.53
N LEU A 141 0.34 2.54 -2.10
CA LEU A 141 -0.09 3.91 -2.37
C LEU A 141 0.73 4.43 -3.54
N VAL A 142 0.07 4.87 -4.60
CA VAL A 142 0.70 5.45 -5.78
C VAL A 142 0.26 6.89 -5.88
N TYR A 143 1.21 7.83 -5.86
CA TYR A 143 0.95 9.24 -6.08
C TYR A 143 1.31 9.59 -7.52
N ASP A 144 0.30 10.01 -8.28
CA ASP A 144 0.45 10.67 -9.58
C ASP A 144 0.58 12.17 -9.31
N ALA A 145 1.75 12.72 -9.62
CA ALA A 145 2.02 14.12 -9.34
C ALA A 145 1.20 15.07 -10.23
N GLY A 146 0.68 14.59 -11.37
CA GLY A 146 -0.15 15.35 -12.29
C GLY A 146 0.42 16.74 -12.59
N ARG A 147 -0.40 17.77 -12.35
CA ARG A 147 -0.02 19.20 -12.49
C ARG A 147 0.35 19.88 -11.17
N ALA A 148 0.80 19.13 -10.16
CA ALA A 148 1.23 19.72 -8.89
C ALA A 148 2.33 20.76 -9.12
N VAL A 149 2.22 21.90 -8.44
CA VAL A 149 3.24 22.94 -8.39
C VAL A 149 3.42 23.38 -6.95
N TYR A 150 4.66 23.68 -6.57
CA TYR A 150 5.02 24.01 -5.20
C TYR A 150 5.73 25.35 -5.14
N ARG A 151 5.42 26.19 -4.14
CA ARG A 151 6.02 27.53 -4.01
C ARG A 151 7.46 27.52 -3.49
N GLN A 152 7.92 26.36 -3.03
CA GLN A 152 9.21 26.13 -2.39
C GLN A 152 9.73 24.75 -2.80
N PRO A 153 11.06 24.53 -2.77
CA PRO A 153 11.61 23.20 -3.03
C PRO A 153 11.17 22.24 -1.93
N ILE A 154 10.83 21.00 -2.30
CA ILE A 154 10.37 19.98 -1.37
C ILE A 154 11.36 18.82 -1.37
N ASN A 155 12.01 18.59 -0.23
CA ASN A 155 12.91 17.46 0.04
C ASN A 155 12.16 16.27 0.67
N ASP A 156 10.97 15.96 0.18
CA ASP A 156 10.18 14.79 0.59
C ASP A 156 10.28 13.74 -0.53
N PRO A 157 10.67 12.49 -0.27
CA PRO A 157 10.84 11.54 -1.37
C PRO A 157 9.54 11.20 -2.12
N MET A 158 8.38 11.31 -1.48
CA MET A 158 7.07 11.09 -2.12
C MET A 158 6.63 12.31 -2.94
N TYR A 159 6.91 13.51 -2.45
CA TYR A 159 6.46 14.78 -3.04
C TYR A 159 7.61 15.66 -3.56
N SER A 160 8.74 15.05 -3.90
CA SER A 160 9.99 15.76 -4.19
C SER A 160 9.81 16.73 -5.35
N ALA A 161 10.30 17.95 -5.18
CA ALA A 161 10.20 19.00 -6.18
C ALA A 161 11.37 19.98 -6.06
N HIS A 162 12.35 19.86 -6.94
CA HIS A 162 13.55 20.70 -6.93
C HIS A 162 13.73 21.51 -8.22
N ASN A 163 12.98 21.15 -9.25
CA ASN A 163 13.09 21.78 -10.57
C ASN A 163 12.24 23.06 -10.63
N ARG A 164 12.91 24.23 -10.63
CA ARG A 164 12.23 25.53 -10.80
C ARG A 164 11.65 25.71 -12.19
N LEU A 165 10.42 26.23 -12.26
CA LEU A 165 9.79 26.68 -13.50
C LEU A 165 10.43 28.00 -13.98
N ARG A 166 11.24 27.94 -15.05
CA ARG A 166 12.04 29.09 -15.53
C ARG A 166 11.19 30.30 -15.94
N ASP A 167 10.02 30.08 -16.52
CA ASP A 167 9.26 31.13 -17.21
C ASP A 167 8.10 31.72 -16.39
N GLN A 168 7.78 31.16 -15.21
CA GLN A 168 6.60 31.54 -14.43
C GLN A 168 6.84 31.90 -12.95
N GLY A 169 8.10 31.90 -12.46
CA GLY A 169 8.42 32.46 -11.15
C GLY A 169 9.06 31.48 -10.17
N ARG A 170 8.67 31.58 -8.88
CA ARG A 170 9.28 30.88 -7.74
C ARG A 170 8.80 29.45 -7.55
N ASP A 171 8.06 28.93 -8.53
CA ASP A 171 7.39 27.64 -8.40
C ASP A 171 8.29 26.48 -8.83
N TYR A 172 8.07 25.33 -8.20
CA TYR A 172 8.83 24.10 -8.30
C TYR A 172 7.93 22.99 -8.81
N TRP A 173 8.45 22.20 -9.73
CA TRP A 173 7.78 21.06 -10.33
C TRP A 173 8.21 19.75 -9.65
N PRO A 174 7.28 18.77 -9.50
CA PRO A 174 7.61 17.43 -9.01
C PRO A 174 8.77 16.81 -9.79
N ASP A 175 9.70 16.14 -9.11
CA ASP A 175 10.86 15.52 -9.76
C ASP A 175 10.46 14.24 -10.51
N TYR A 176 9.38 13.58 -10.08
CA TYR A 176 8.88 12.33 -10.63
C TYR A 176 7.41 12.46 -11.04
N GLU A 177 7.03 11.75 -12.10
CA GLU A 177 5.63 11.64 -12.53
C GLU A 177 4.82 10.80 -11.55
N TYR A 178 5.41 9.68 -11.10
CA TYR A 178 4.83 8.80 -10.09
C TYR A 178 5.82 8.54 -8.96
N THR A 179 5.32 8.56 -7.74
CA THR A 179 6.00 8.01 -6.57
C THR A 179 5.10 6.96 -5.93
N ALA A 180 5.69 6.03 -5.17
CA ALA A 180 4.92 4.97 -4.55
C ALA A 180 5.48 4.57 -3.20
N MET A 181 4.58 4.13 -2.33
CA MET A 181 4.87 3.58 -1.02
C MET A 181 4.13 2.26 -0.90
N ALA A 182 4.85 1.20 -0.54
CA ALA A 182 4.22 -0.08 -0.22
C ALA A 182 4.18 -0.26 1.30
N CYS A 183 3.14 -0.91 1.78
CA CYS A 183 2.92 -1.19 3.18
C CYS A 183 2.62 -2.67 3.38
N ALA A 184 3.21 -3.25 4.41
CA ALA A 184 2.94 -4.61 4.88
C ALA A 184 2.19 -4.54 6.21
N GLU A 185 0.98 -5.08 6.25
CA GLU A 185 0.11 -5.11 7.41
C GLU A 185 0.06 -6.50 8.03
N GLN A 186 0.40 -6.55 9.31
CA GLN A 186 0.40 -7.77 10.09
C GLN A 186 -0.51 -7.62 11.28
N TYR A 187 -1.09 -8.74 11.68
CA TYR A 187 -2.12 -8.83 12.68
C TYR A 187 -1.77 -9.92 13.67
N ARG A 188 -2.10 -9.72 14.94
CA ARG A 188 -2.05 -10.76 15.97
C ARG A 188 -3.20 -10.62 16.95
N LEU A 189 -3.60 -11.74 17.54
CA LEU A 189 -4.58 -11.81 18.61
C LEU A 189 -3.88 -12.12 19.91
N CYS A 190 -4.30 -11.48 20.99
CA CYS A 190 -3.74 -11.65 22.33
C CYS A 190 -4.86 -11.88 23.34
N LEU A 191 -4.57 -12.67 24.37
CA LEU A 191 -5.40 -12.80 25.55
C LEU A 191 -4.93 -11.80 26.63
N ARG A 192 -5.79 -11.52 27.62
CA ARG A 192 -5.45 -10.61 28.73
C ARG A 192 -4.28 -11.09 29.60
N ASP A 193 -4.03 -12.40 29.62
CA ASP A 193 -2.88 -12.99 30.32
C ASP A 193 -1.54 -12.80 29.58
N GLY A 194 -1.58 -12.17 28.39
CA GLY A 194 -0.40 -11.87 27.57
C GLY A 194 -0.10 -12.91 26.50
N ALA A 195 -0.83 -14.03 26.43
CA ALA A 195 -0.62 -15.04 25.40
C ALA A 195 -1.10 -14.52 24.02
N CYS A 196 -0.16 -14.36 23.08
CA CYS A 196 -0.42 -13.85 21.74
C CYS A 196 -0.14 -14.89 20.65
N THR A 197 -0.84 -14.78 19.53
CA THR A 197 -0.42 -15.39 18.26
C THR A 197 0.79 -14.66 17.69
N ASP A 198 1.50 -15.31 16.77
CA ASP A 198 2.46 -14.62 15.91
C ASP A 198 1.76 -13.57 15.05
N TYR A 199 2.52 -12.57 14.61
CA TYR A 199 2.09 -11.64 13.59
C TYR A 199 1.95 -12.36 12.24
N THR A 200 0.79 -12.20 11.60
CA THR A 200 0.49 -12.83 10.31
C THR A 200 -0.49 -11.98 9.51
N SER A 201 -0.79 -12.36 8.26
CA SER A 201 -1.80 -11.69 7.45
C SER A 201 -3.21 -11.91 8.00
N MET A 202 -4.14 -10.99 7.68
CA MET A 202 -5.54 -11.11 8.09
C MET A 202 -6.17 -12.35 7.45
N ARG A 203 -5.84 -12.65 6.19
CA ARG A 203 -6.30 -13.86 5.51
C ARG A 203 -5.90 -15.11 6.30
N LYS A 204 -4.64 -15.24 6.70
CA LYS A 204 -4.20 -16.36 7.53
C LYS A 204 -4.91 -16.37 8.88
N LEU A 205 -5.07 -15.23 9.56
CA LEU A 205 -5.85 -15.22 10.81
C LEU A 205 -7.29 -15.72 10.62
N SER A 206 -7.89 -15.46 9.45
CA SER A 206 -9.27 -15.89 9.13
C SER A 206 -9.38 -17.36 8.74
N GLU A 207 -8.39 -17.89 8.03
CA GLU A 207 -8.29 -19.32 7.68
C GLU A 207 -8.03 -20.18 8.92
N ASN A 208 -7.40 -19.58 9.92
CA ASN A 208 -7.02 -20.23 11.16
C ASN A 208 -8.13 -20.05 12.20
N CYS A 209 -9.03 -21.03 12.33
CA CYS A 209 -9.98 -21.06 13.44
C CYS A 209 -9.24 -21.25 14.77
N TYR A 210 -8.83 -20.16 15.40
CA TYR A 210 -8.24 -20.20 16.73
C TYR A 210 -9.32 -20.48 17.77
N LYS A 211 -9.17 -21.60 18.49
CA LYS A 211 -9.94 -21.86 19.72
C LYS A 211 -9.05 -21.62 20.93
N ILE A 212 -9.66 -21.15 22.01
CA ILE A 212 -9.04 -21.12 23.32
C ILE A 212 -9.48 -22.41 24.03
N ASP A 213 -8.53 -23.26 24.39
CA ASP A 213 -8.83 -24.47 25.15
C ASP A 213 -9.26 -24.15 26.59
N TYR A 214 -9.77 -25.13 27.34
CA TYR A 214 -10.18 -24.93 28.74
C TYR A 214 -9.03 -24.50 29.68
N ALA A 215 -7.77 -24.63 29.24
CA ALA A 215 -6.59 -24.18 29.96
C ALA A 215 -6.15 -22.76 29.55
N GLY A 216 -6.94 -22.04 28.75
CA GLY A 216 -6.62 -20.68 28.29
C GLY A 216 -5.58 -20.64 27.18
N ARG A 217 -5.22 -21.77 26.57
CA ARG A 217 -4.19 -21.80 25.52
C ARG A 217 -4.81 -21.74 24.13
N TRP A 218 -4.14 -21.05 23.22
CA TRP A 218 -4.46 -21.10 21.80
C TRP A 218 -4.23 -22.51 21.25
N ARG A 219 -5.30 -23.16 20.80
CA ARG A 219 -5.22 -24.36 19.98
C ARG A 219 -5.70 -24.07 18.58
N TRP A 220 -4.85 -24.48 17.67
CA TRP A 220 -5.18 -24.62 16.28
C TRP A 220 -6.08 -25.84 16.09
N GLU A 221 -7.29 -25.63 15.60
CA GLU A 221 -8.11 -26.71 15.07
C GLU A 221 -8.34 -26.47 13.59
N LYS A 222 -8.01 -27.48 12.76
CA LYS A 222 -8.49 -27.48 11.37
C LYS A 222 -10.02 -27.41 11.44
N PRO A 223 -10.67 -26.48 10.70
CA PRO A 223 -12.12 -26.41 10.69
C PRO A 223 -12.68 -27.77 10.26
N SER A 224 -13.38 -28.44 11.17
CA SER A 224 -13.84 -29.81 10.93
C SER A 224 -15.04 -29.86 9.99
N TYR A 225 -15.77 -28.75 9.77
CA TYR A 225 -16.90 -28.66 8.83
C TYR A 225 -17.15 -27.20 8.37
N PRO A 226 -17.77 -26.96 7.20
CA PRO A 226 -17.83 -25.63 6.58
C PRO A 226 -18.88 -24.65 7.13
N PHE A 227 -19.49 -24.90 8.29
CA PHE A 227 -20.66 -24.11 8.71
C PHE A 227 -20.66 -23.79 10.22
N TRP A 228 -20.74 -22.49 10.54
CA TRP A 228 -21.19 -21.83 11.79
C TRP A 228 -20.21 -21.32 12.87
N SER A 229 -18.88 -21.42 12.77
CA SER A 229 -17.98 -20.76 13.76
C SER A 229 -17.16 -19.58 13.23
N THR A 230 -17.37 -19.18 11.97
CA THR A 230 -16.65 -18.10 11.27
C THR A 230 -17.18 -16.69 11.59
N VAL A 231 -17.54 -16.39 12.85
CA VAL A 231 -18.20 -15.12 13.17
C VAL A 231 -17.21 -14.03 13.61
N VAL A 232 -16.12 -14.38 14.29
CA VAL A 232 -15.24 -13.36 14.90
C VAL A 232 -14.33 -12.68 13.87
N VAL A 233 -13.80 -13.42 12.88
CA VAL A 233 -12.83 -12.84 11.94
C VAL A 233 -13.52 -12.18 10.74
N ASN A 234 -14.63 -12.75 10.24
CA ASN A 234 -15.37 -12.15 9.11
C ASN A 234 -15.98 -10.78 9.45
N LEU A 235 -16.35 -10.55 10.72
CA LEU A 235 -16.86 -9.24 11.18
C LEU A 235 -15.76 -8.16 11.21
N LEU A 236 -14.50 -8.53 11.48
CA LEU A 236 -13.36 -7.61 11.40
C LEU A 236 -13.01 -7.26 9.94
N ILE A 237 -13.14 -8.23 9.02
CA ILE A 237 -12.87 -8.04 7.59
C ILE A 237 -13.92 -7.13 6.95
N SER A 238 -15.21 -7.35 7.24
CA SER A 238 -16.32 -6.59 6.63
C SER A 238 -16.34 -5.09 6.95
N GLN A 239 -15.60 -4.62 7.96
CA GLN A 239 -15.50 -3.19 8.29
C GLN A 239 -14.18 -2.53 7.85
N GLN A 240 -13.20 -3.33 7.39
CA GLN A 240 -11.96 -2.80 6.82
C GLN A 240 -12.05 -2.53 5.32
N ASP A 241 -13.06 -3.09 4.64
CA ASP A 241 -13.43 -2.59 3.32
C ASP A 241 -13.96 -1.16 3.50
N PRO A 242 -13.28 -0.14 2.95
CA PRO A 242 -13.88 1.18 2.89
C PRO A 242 -15.18 1.01 2.11
N VAL A 243 -16.30 1.32 2.76
CA VAL A 243 -17.61 1.53 2.11
C VAL A 243 -17.32 2.22 0.79
N GLY A 244 -17.58 1.49 -0.31
CA GLY A 244 -16.98 1.76 -1.61
C GLY A 244 -16.84 3.25 -1.90
N MET A 245 -15.60 3.76 -1.88
CA MET A 245 -15.27 4.90 -2.71
C MET A 245 -15.41 4.41 -4.14
N GLY A 246 -16.63 4.51 -4.66
CA GLY A 246 -16.93 4.19 -6.04
C GLY A 246 -15.93 4.91 -6.93
N THR A 247 -15.37 4.17 -7.87
CA THR A 247 -14.42 4.63 -8.89
C THR A 247 -15.04 5.60 -9.92
N ASN A 248 -16.06 6.36 -9.54
CA ASN A 248 -16.69 7.41 -10.31
C ASN A 248 -16.80 8.69 -9.47
N TRP A 249 -15.65 9.32 -9.19
CA TRP A 249 -15.62 10.72 -8.76
C TRP A 249 -15.46 11.60 -10.01
N GLN A 250 -16.58 11.91 -10.68
CA GLN A 250 -16.67 13.07 -11.58
C GLN A 250 -17.08 14.29 -10.75
N GLY A 251 -16.14 14.81 -9.95
CA GLY A 251 -16.34 16.04 -9.19
C GLY A 251 -15.76 17.24 -9.94
N ASN A 252 -16.60 17.96 -10.67
CA ASN A 252 -16.31 19.33 -11.09
C ASN A 252 -16.48 20.26 -9.87
N GLU A 253 -15.49 20.30 -8.98
CA GLU A 253 -15.38 21.37 -8.00
C GLU A 253 -14.11 22.18 -8.27
N THR A 254 -14.33 23.38 -8.79
CA THR A 254 -13.29 24.39 -8.99
C THR A 254 -12.97 25.02 -7.64
N PHE A 255 -11.83 24.65 -7.07
CA PHE A 255 -11.22 25.45 -6.02
C PHE A 255 -10.63 26.72 -6.65
N ARG A 256 -11.21 27.87 -6.30
CA ARG A 256 -10.63 29.20 -6.54
C ARG A 256 -9.63 29.55 -5.43
#